data_AF-A0A6A3G0G9-F1
#
_entry.id   AF-A0A6A3G0G9-F1
#
_cell.length_a   1.000
_cell.length_b   1.000
_cell.length_c   1.000
_cell.angle_alpha   90.00
_cell.angle_beta   90.00
_cell.angle_gamma   90.00
#
_symmetry.space_group_name_H-M   'P 1'
#
loop_
_entity.id
_entity.type
_entity.pdbx_description
1 polymer ?
#
loop_
_entity_poly.entity_id
_entity_poly.type
_entity_poly.pdbx_seq_one_letter_code
_entity_poly.pdbx_strand_id
1 'polypeptide(L)' 'PVLASFREMAALFDSMYPKIRVDFVSVRGEFGPAMIEWLSRSMKVPRNMMFITQPDILSAERVSSAGVRVITA' A
#
# COMPACT_ATOMS: atom_id res chain seq x y z
N PRO A 1 -1.11 19.30 1.90
CA PRO A 1 -2.33 19.27 1.05
C PRO A 1 -2.73 17.84 0.65
N VAL A 2 -1.91 17.14 -0.15
CA VAL A 2 -2.25 15.81 -0.71
C VAL A 2 -2.45 14.72 0.37
N LEU A 3 -1.57 14.66 1.38
CA LEU A 3 -1.70 13.69 2.48
C LEU A 3 -2.96 13.91 3.34
N ALA A 4 -3.42 15.16 3.46
CA ALA A 4 -4.64 15.48 4.19
C ALA A 4 -5.86 14.94 3.43
N SER A 5 -5.91 15.14 2.12
CA SER A 5 -6.98 14.62 1.26
C SER A 5 -7.07 13.10 1.30
N PHE A 6 -5.95 12.37 1.35
CA PHE A 6 -5.98 10.90 1.51
C PHE A 6 -6.52 10.46 2.87
N ARG A 7 -6.19 11.19 3.93
CA ARG A 7 -6.73 10.90 5.27
C ARG A 7 -8.24 11.14 5.33
N GLU A 8 -8.72 12.21 4.70
CA GLU A 8 -10.16 12.50 4.59
C GLU A 8 -10.89 11.40 3.81
N MET A 9 -10.30 10.90 2.71
CA MET A 9 -10.84 9.78 1.95
C MET A 9 -10.93 8.49 2.77
N ALA A 10 -9.90 8.17 3.56
CA ALA A 10 -9.93 7.01 4.44
C ALA A 10 -11.06 7.12 5.48
N ALA A 11 -11.22 8.30 6.10
CA ALA A 11 -12.31 8.56 7.05
C ALA A 11 -13.69 8.45 6.39
N LEU A 12 -13.82 8.88 5.13
CA LEU A 12 -15.06 8.71 4.36
C LEU A 12 -15.37 7.23 4.17
N PHE A 13 -14.39 6.40 3.76
CA PHE A 13 -14.60 4.96 3.60
C PHE A 13 -14.97 4.26 4.91
N ASP A 14 -14.34 4.60 6.02
CA ASP A 14 -14.69 4.09 7.35
C ASP A 14 -16.15 4.40 7.72
N SER A 15 -16.63 5.61 7.36
CA SER A 15 -18.01 6.00 7.61
C SER A 15 -19.04 5.27 6.73
N MET A 16 -18.68 5.01 5.47
CA MET A 16 -19.56 4.34 4.49
C MET A 16 -19.59 2.81 4.68
N TYR A 17 -18.49 2.22 5.14
CA TYR A 17 -18.34 0.77 5.26
C TYR A 17 -17.95 0.37 6.69
N PRO A 18 -18.87 0.38 7.67
CA PRO A 18 -18.56 0.14 9.09
C PRO A 18 -17.93 -1.24 9.41
N LYS A 19 -18.02 -2.18 8.48
CA LYS A 19 -17.43 -3.52 8.59
C LYS A 19 -15.96 -3.58 8.14
N ILE A 20 -15.46 -2.51 7.53
CA ILE A 20 -14.10 -2.38 7.00
C ILE A 20 -13.45 -1.21 7.73
N ARG A 21 -12.20 -1.38 8.15
CA ARG A 21 -11.39 -0.31 8.74
C ARG A 21 -10.23 0.02 7.82
N VAL A 22 -10.08 1.29 7.46
CA VAL A 22 -9.09 1.80 6.53
C VAL A 22 -8.20 2.80 7.26
N ASP A 23 -7.00 2.36 7.62
CA ASP A 23 -5.99 3.23 8.20
C ASP A 23 -5.04 3.77 7.12
N PHE A 24 -4.85 5.10 7.09
CA PHE A 24 -3.91 5.74 6.16
C PHE A 24 -2.53 5.96 6.81
N VAL A 25 -1.49 5.39 6.21
CA VAL A 25 -0.09 5.54 6.64
C VAL A 25 0.75 6.06 5.46
N SER A 26 1.53 7.11 5.69
CA SER A 26 2.48 7.65 4.71
C SER A 26 3.91 7.37 5.12
N VAL A 27 4.69 6.71 4.25
CA VAL A 27 6.11 6.41 4.47
C VAL A 27 6.92 7.12 3.39
N ARG A 28 8.00 7.80 3.78
CA ARG A 28 8.91 8.47 2.84
C ARG A 28 10.08 7.55 2.52
N GLY A 29 10.28 7.24 1.25
CA GLY A 29 11.40 6.41 0.78
C GLY A 29 11.27 6.03 -0.69
N GLU A 30 12.20 5.22 -1.17
CA GLU A 30 12.15 4.67 -2.53
C GLU A 30 11.23 3.44 -2.57
N PHE A 31 10.38 3.38 -3.59
CA PHE A 31 9.48 2.26 -3.78
C PHE A 31 10.21 1.08 -4.44
N GLY A 32 10.30 -0.05 -3.73
CA GLY A 32 10.97 -1.25 -4.22
C GLY A 32 10.88 -2.44 -3.26
N PRO A 33 11.54 -3.58 -3.57
CA PRO A 33 11.40 -4.82 -2.82
C PRO A 33 11.81 -4.71 -1.34
N ALA A 34 12.86 -3.94 -1.04
CA ALA A 34 13.32 -3.71 0.32
C ALA A 34 12.27 -2.97 1.17
N MET A 35 11.56 -2.00 0.57
CA MET A 35 10.47 -1.27 1.24
C MET A 35 9.30 -2.22 1.56
N ILE A 36 8.97 -3.12 0.64
CA ILE A 36 7.89 -4.10 0.82
C ILE A 36 8.23 -5.09 1.93
N GLU A 37 9.47 -5.58 1.98
CA GLU A 37 9.93 -6.42 3.08
C GLU A 37 9.86 -5.69 4.43
N TRP A 38 10.33 -4.44 4.47
CA TRP A 38 10.23 -3.62 5.67
C TRP A 38 8.77 -3.40 6.09
N LEU A 39 7.86 -3.15 5.15
CA LEU A 39 6.42 -2.99 5.40
C LEU A 39 5.81 -4.28 5.97
N SER A 40 6.14 -5.42 5.37
CA SER A 40 5.66 -6.74 5.81
C SER A 40 6.07 -7.04 7.25
N ARG A 41 7.32 -6.76 7.62
CA ARG A 41 7.82 -6.94 8.99
C ARG A 41 7.20 -5.94 9.96
N SER A 42 7.10 -4.66 9.56
CA SER A 42 6.62 -3.58 10.42
C SER A 42 5.12 -3.69 10.72
N MET A 43 4.31 -4.05 9.72
CA MET A 43 2.87 -4.23 9.87
C MET A 43 2.48 -5.66 10.28
N LYS A 44 3.43 -6.60 10.32
CA LYS A 44 3.20 -8.04 10.55
C LYS A 44 2.20 -8.66 9.57
N VAL A 45 2.13 -8.11 8.35
CA VAL A 45 1.28 -8.60 7.27
C VAL A 45 2.14 -9.36 6.27
N PRO A 46 1.82 -10.63 5.95
CA PRO A 46 2.51 -11.37 4.91
C PRO A 46 2.41 -10.70 3.53
N ARG A 47 3.49 -10.74 2.73
CA ARG A 47 3.55 -10.10 1.40
C ARG A 47 2.41 -10.54 0.46
N ASN A 48 1.98 -11.80 0.55
CA ASN A 48 0.89 -12.36 -0.26
C ASN A 48 -0.51 -11.85 0.12
N MET A 49 -0.65 -11.19 1.28
CA MET A 49 -1.88 -10.51 1.71
C MET A 49 -1.86 -9.01 1.35
N MET A 50 -0.77 -8.51 0.77
CA MET A 50 -0.67 -7.12 0.35
C MET A 50 -1.12 -6.98 -1.11
N PHE A 51 -1.96 -5.98 -1.34
CA PHE A 51 -2.28 -5.47 -2.68
C PHE A 51 -1.58 -4.13 -2.82
N ILE A 52 -0.67 -4.03 -3.77
CA ILE A 52 0.12 -2.81 -3.97
C ILE A 52 -0.12 -2.31 -5.39
N THR A 53 -0.73 -1.13 -5.49
CA THR A 53 -0.81 -0.35 -6.73
C THR A 53 0.52 0.37 -6.93
N GLN A 54 1.07 0.24 -8.13
CA GLN A 54 2.40 0.77 -8.41
C GLN A 54 2.31 2.07 -9.22
N PRO A 55 3.14 3.09 -8.92
CA PRO A 55 3.10 4.36 -9.63
C PRO A 55 3.84 4.38 -10.99
N ASP A 56 4.70 3.40 -11.31
CA ASP A 56 5.51 3.40 -12.54
C ASP A 56 5.68 1.97 -13.11
N ILE A 57 5.73 1.76 -14.42
CA ILE A 57 5.73 0.43 -15.07
C ILE A 57 7.07 -0.31 -14.90
N LEU A 58 8.19 0.43 -14.85
CA LEU A 58 9.55 -0.13 -14.90
C LEU A 58 9.94 -0.94 -13.65
N SER A 59 9.31 -0.72 -12.51
CA SER A 59 9.60 -1.42 -11.25
C SER A 59 8.67 -2.61 -10.96
N ALA A 60 7.71 -2.90 -11.86
CA ALA A 60 6.61 -3.84 -11.59
C ALA A 60 7.10 -5.28 -11.55
N GLU A 61 8.01 -5.62 -12.44
CA GLU A 61 8.67 -6.92 -12.49
C GLU A 61 9.49 -7.16 -11.22
N ARG A 62 10.20 -6.11 -10.75
CA ARG A 62 11.04 -6.18 -9.54
C ARG A 62 10.21 -6.42 -8.28
N VAL A 63 9.00 -5.87 -8.21
CA VAL A 63 8.09 -6.00 -7.06
C VAL A 63 7.23 -7.27 -7.13
N SER A 64 6.79 -7.69 -8.32
CA SER A 64 6.05 -8.95 -8.51
C SER A 64 6.88 -10.16 -8.05
N SER A 65 8.20 -10.15 -8.30
CA SER A 65 9.12 -11.19 -7.79
C SER A 65 9.19 -11.28 -6.26
N ALA A 66 8.73 -10.24 -5.53
CA ALA A 66 8.65 -10.25 -4.07
C ALA A 66 7.37 -10.94 -3.52
N GLY A 67 6.54 -11.54 -4.39
CA GLY A 67 5.35 -12.31 -3.99
C GLY A 67 4.13 -11.46 -3.64
N VAL A 68 4.12 -10.19 -4.07
CA VAL A 68 3.01 -9.25 -3.88
C VAL A 68 2.10 -9.25 -5.11
N ARG A 69 0.80 -9.04 -4.89
CA ARG A 69 -0.15 -8.82 -5.99
C ARG A 69 -0.09 -7.37 -6.43
N VAL A 70 0.50 -7.14 -7.60
CA VAL A 70 0.57 -5.81 -8.22
C VAL A 70 -0.76 -5.53 -8.94
N ILE A 71 -1.36 -4.37 -8.66
CA ILE A 71 -2.52 -3.88 -9.41
C ILE A 71 -1.99 -2.80 -10.38
N THR A 72 -2.05 -3.08 -11.68
CA THR A 72 -1.78 -2.09 -12.73
C THR A 72 -3.04 -1.26 -12.95
N ALA A 73 -2.91 0.06 -12.89
CA ALA A 73 -3.98 1.00 -13.25
C ALA A 73 -4.02 1.22 -14.77
#